data_AF-A0AAI9DPG6-F1
#
_entry.id   AF-A0AAI9DPG6-F1
#
_cell.length_a   1.000
_cell.length_b   1.000
_cell.length_c   1.000
_cell.angle_alpha   90.00
_cell.angle_beta   90.00
_cell.angle_gamma   90.00
#
_symmetry.space_group_name_H-M   'P 1'
#
loop_
_entity.id
_entity.type
_entity.pdbx_description
1 polymer ?
#
loop_
_entity_poly.entity_id
_entity_poly.type
_entity_poly.pdbx_seq_one_letter_code
_entity_poly.pdbx_strand_id
1 'polypeptide(L)' 'MKVILDDDFYTYSAIENMASQFSEYIMVEVSLAEGIVLQMNVHDAYKLQRNVIINTFLNNVLELSIQEHLEDER' A
#
# COMPACT_ATOMS: atom_id res chain seq x y z
N MET A 1 -0.30 -6.11 -10.44
CA MET A 1 -0.60 -7.14 -9.41
C MET A 1 -1.81 -6.64 -8.63
N LYS A 2 -2.77 -7.51 -8.33
CA LYS A 2 -3.96 -7.14 -7.55
C LYS A 2 -3.84 -7.73 -6.15
N VAL A 3 -4.04 -6.92 -5.12
CA VAL A 3 -4.12 -7.33 -3.72
C VAL A 3 -5.41 -6.78 -3.13
N ILE A 4 -6.08 -7.58 -2.32
CA ILE A 4 -7.26 -7.19 -1.56
C ILE A 4 -6.82 -7.10 -0.11
N LEU A 5 -7.06 -5.96 0.51
CA LEU A 5 -6.72 -5.67 1.89
C LEU A 5 -8.00 -5.69 2.74
N ASP A 6 -7.84 -6.07 4.00
CA ASP A 6 -8.88 -6.03 5.03
C ASP A 6 -9.18 -4.57 5.39
N ASP A 7 -10.40 -4.11 5.14
CA ASP A 7 -10.81 -2.72 5.34
C ASP A 7 -11.11 -2.37 6.80
N ASP A 8 -11.25 -3.37 7.68
CA ASP A 8 -11.33 -3.18 9.14
C ASP A 8 -9.95 -2.89 9.76
N PHE A 9 -8.87 -3.17 9.03
CA PHE A 9 -7.50 -3.09 9.53
C PHE A 9 -6.61 -2.13 8.74
N TYR A 10 -6.63 -2.17 7.41
CA TYR A 10 -5.80 -1.28 6.60
C TYR A 10 -6.49 0.06 6.41
N THR A 11 -5.72 1.14 6.54
CA THR A 11 -6.26 2.50 6.41
C THR A 11 -5.94 3.08 5.04
N TYR A 12 -6.89 3.85 4.50
CA TYR A 12 -6.71 4.53 3.22
C TYR A 12 -5.61 5.59 3.27
N SER A 13 -5.46 6.29 4.39
CA SER A 13 -4.37 7.24 4.68
C SER A 13 -3.00 6.60 4.57
N ALA A 14 -2.79 5.43 5.18
CA ALA A 14 -1.51 4.74 5.09
C ALA A 14 -1.16 4.36 3.65
N ILE A 15 -2.16 3.93 2.88
CA ILE A 15 -2.01 3.57 1.47
C ILE A 15 -1.65 4.78 0.62
N GLU A 16 -2.37 5.90 0.74
CA GLU A 16 -2.06 7.13 0.01
C GLU A 16 -0.67 7.67 0.35
N ASN A 17 -0.31 7.66 1.64
CA ASN A 17 0.99 8.12 2.11
C ASN A 17 2.11 7.29 1.47
N MET A 18 2.01 5.95 1.55
CA MET A 18 3.02 5.08 0.95
C MET A 18 3.02 5.16 -0.57
N ALA A 19 1.87 5.30 -1.23
CA ALA A 19 1.81 5.44 -2.69
C ALA A 19 2.54 6.70 -3.16
N SER A 20 2.42 7.81 -2.41
CA SER A 20 3.19 9.03 -2.68
C SER A 20 4.68 8.82 -2.49
N GLN A 21 5.11 8.22 -1.37
CA GLN A 21 6.53 7.98 -1.08
C GLN A 21 7.20 7.02 -2.07
N PHE A 22 6.44 6.04 -2.58
CA PHE A 22 6.94 5.02 -3.50
C PHE A 22 6.69 5.34 -4.97
N SER A 23 6.16 6.52 -5.30
CA SER A 23 5.74 6.90 -6.64
C SER A 23 6.84 6.83 -7.71
N GLU A 24 8.12 6.93 -7.33
CA GLU A 24 9.25 6.72 -8.25
C GLU A 24 9.37 5.25 -8.70
N TYR A 25 8.99 4.30 -7.85
CA TYR A 25 9.23 2.87 -8.01
C TYR A 25 8.00 2.12 -8.52
N ILE A 26 6.81 2.50 -8.04
CA ILE A 26 5.57 1.77 -8.25
C ILE A 26 4.38 2.73 -8.37
N MET A 27 3.52 2.45 -9.32
CA MET A 27 2.21 3.07 -9.45
C MET A 27 1.18 2.20 -8.71
N VAL A 28 0.37 2.82 -7.86
CA VAL A 28 -0.67 2.15 -7.07
C VAL A 28 -2.01 2.81 -7.35
N GLU A 29 -2.95 2.06 -7.90
CA GLU A 29 -4.34 2.45 -8.06
C GLU A 29 -5.17 1.79 -6.97
N VAL A 30 -6.04 2.55 -6.32
CA VAL A 30 -6.91 2.06 -5.24
C VAL A 30 -8.35 2.05 -5.70
N SER A 31 -9.06 0.96 -5.43
CA SER A 31 -10.51 0.86 -5.61
C SER A 31 -11.16 0.45 -4.29
N LEU A 32 -12.27 1.11 -3.94
CA LEU A 32 -13.02 0.89 -2.69
C LEU A 32 -14.39 0.21 -2.92
N ALA A 33 -14.63 -0.31 -4.13
CA ALA A 33 -15.95 -0.84 -4.49
C ALA A 33 -16.26 -2.21 -3.85
N GLU A 34 -15.23 -2.99 -3.51
CA GLU A 34 -15.34 -4.34 -2.94
C GLU A 34 -14.29 -4.51 -1.82
N GLY A 35 -14.26 -3.56 -0.88
CA GLY A 35 -13.17 -3.41 0.09
C GLY A 35 -11.98 -2.67 -0.52
N ILE A 36 -10.84 -2.67 0.18
CA ILE A 36 -9.63 -1.98 -0.28
C ILE A 36 -8.89 -2.85 -1.29
N VAL A 37 -8.98 -2.49 -2.56
CA VAL A 37 -8.32 -3.19 -3.66
C VAL A 37 -7.16 -2.36 -4.18
N LEU A 38 -5.95 -2.92 -4.13
CA LEU A 38 -4.74 -2.32 -4.68
C LEU A 38 -4.36 -2.95 -6.02
N GLN A 39 -4.28 -2.12 -7.05
CA GLN A 39 -3.66 -2.46 -8.32
C GLN A 39 -2.27 -1.82 -8.39
N MET A 40 -1.24 -2.66 -8.30
CA MET A 40 0.15 -2.25 -8.19
C MET A 40 0.94 -2.57 -9.47
N ASN A 41 1.65 -1.59 -10.00
CA ASN A 41 2.48 -1.71 -11.19
C ASN A 41 3.87 -1.10 -10.96
N VAL A 42 4.89 -1.96 -10.80
CA VAL A 42 6.28 -1.52 -10.62
C VAL A 42 6.82 -1.07 -11.97
N HIS A 43 7.47 0.09 -11.99
CA HIS A 43 8.04 0.65 -13.22
C HIS A 43 9.08 -0.29 -13.84
N ASP A 44 9.14 -0.31 -15.17
CA ASP A 44 10.01 -1.23 -15.91
C ASP A 44 11.50 -1.13 -15.52
N ALA A 45 11.95 0.07 -15.13
CA ALA A 45 13.30 0.33 -14.62
C ALA A 45 13.66 -0.52 -13.39
N TYR A 46 12.67 -0.94 -12.60
CA TYR A 46 12.86 -1.72 -11.37
C TYR A 46 12.26 -3.12 -11.44
N LYS A 47 12.02 -3.65 -12.64
CA LYS A 47 11.38 -4.96 -12.85
C LYS A 47 12.10 -6.11 -12.15
N LEU A 48 13.43 -6.04 -12.04
CA LEU A 48 14.24 -7.04 -11.33
C LEU A 48 14.04 -6.98 -9.80
N GLN A 49 13.73 -5.80 -9.26
CA GLN A 49 13.49 -5.55 -7.83
C GLN A 49 11.99 -5.60 -7.47
N ARG A 50 11.12 -5.94 -8.42
CA ARG A 50 9.66 -5.91 -8.27
C ARG A 50 9.17 -6.49 -6.95
N ASN A 51 9.61 -7.70 -6.60
CA ASN A 51 9.14 -8.37 -5.39
C ASN A 51 9.57 -7.63 -4.12
N VAL A 52 10.79 -7.09 -4.11
CA VAL A 52 11.29 -6.32 -2.97
C VAL A 52 10.47 -5.04 -2.82
N ILE A 53 10.27 -4.29 -3.91
CA ILE A 53 9.49 -3.04 -3.90
C ILE A 53 8.06 -3.28 -3.40
N ILE A 54 7.36 -4.29 -3.94
CA ILE A 54 6.00 -4.61 -3.53
C ILE A 54 5.95 -5.03 -2.06
N ASN A 55 6.88 -5.87 -1.60
CA ASN A 55 6.88 -6.33 -0.21
C ASN A 55 7.19 -5.18 0.75
N THR A 56 8.17 -4.33 0.43
CA THR A 56 8.49 -3.15 1.26
C THR A 56 7.30 -2.19 1.30
N PHE A 57 6.65 -1.93 0.16
CA PHE A 57 5.46 -1.10 0.12
C PHE A 57 4.35 -1.63 1.04
N LEU A 58 4.00 -2.92 0.91
CA LEU A 58 2.92 -3.52 1.70
C LEU A 58 3.26 -3.59 3.21
N ASN A 59 4.52 -3.85 3.57
CA ASN A 59 4.96 -3.83 4.96
C ASN A 59 4.85 -2.44 5.56
N ASN A 60 5.25 -1.40 4.83
CA ASN A 60 5.15 -0.04 5.35
C ASN A 60 3.68 0.42 5.47
N VAL A 61 2.81 0.00 4.54
CA VAL A 61 1.37 0.23 4.66
C VAL A 61 0.80 -0.46 5.91
N LEU A 62 1.22 -1.70 6.18
CA LEU A 62 0.85 -2.45 7.39
C LEU A 62 1.32 -1.71 8.66
N GLU A 63 2.59 -1.35 8.73
CA GLU A 63 3.18 -0.66 9.88
C GLU A 63 2.48 0.67 10.18
N LEU A 64 2.21 1.46 9.14
CA LEU A 64 1.54 2.75 9.29
C LEU A 64 0.07 2.59 9.68
N SER A 65 -0.64 1.59 9.13
CA SER A 65 -2.03 1.31 9.54
C SER A 65 -2.11 0.94 11.03
N ILE A 66 -1.15 0.15 11.54
CA ILE A 66 -1.07 -0.16 12.98
C ILE A 66 -0.85 1.10 13.82
N GLN A 67 0.03 1.99 13.38
CA GLN A 67 0.30 3.24 14.09
C GLN A 67 -0.94 4.13 14.17
N GLU A 68 -1.66 4.27 13.05
CA GLU A 68 -2.88 5.08 12.99
C GLU A 68 -3.97 4.53 13.93
N HIS A 69 -4.19 3.21 13.97
CA HIS A 69 -5.13 2.60 14.93
C HIS A 69 -4.73 2.84 16.40
N LEU A 70 -3.43 2.73 16.72
CA LEU A 70 -2.94 2.99 18.07
C LEU A 70 -3.04 4.47 18.47
N GLU A 71 -3.00 5.39 17.52
CA GLU A 71 -3.21 6.82 17.75
C GLU A 71 -4.70 7.13 17.98
N ASP A 72 -5.60 6.49 17.23
CA ASP A 72 -7.05 6.67 17.38
C ASP A 72 -7.60 6.10 18.70
N GLU A 73 -6.92 5.13 19.32
CA GLU A 73 -7.28 4.58 20.63
C GLU A 73 -6.88 5.47 21.84
N ARG A 74 -6.13 6.57 21.63
CA ARG A 74 -5.60 7.43 22.71
C ARG A 74 -6.45 8.67 23.00
#